data_AF-A0A1T5ET06-F1
#
_entry.id   AF-A0A1T5ET06-F1
#
_cell.length_a   1.000
_cell.length_b   1.000
_cell.length_c   1.000
_cell.angle_alpha   90.00
_cell.angle_beta   90.00
_cell.angle_gamma   90.00
#
_symmetry.space_group_name_H-M   'P 1'
#
loop_
_entity.id
_entity.type
_entity.pdbx_description
1 polymer ?
#
loop_
_entity_poly.entity_id
_entity_poly.type
_entity_poly.pdbx_seq_one_letter_code
_entity_poly.pdbx_strand_id
1 'polypeptide(L)'
;MQKVFLHSHPYEPFIDHNTEKLIVGTLPPPRFTTGDLKEGDVNFCYGSRDGQLWPILDRIFNLNLKFETTQEAIEQRKSFLKQRHIGVCDIVASAEREKVDASDIGMQNIELRNVLDYLEKYPKVKTLLFTGGK
;
A
#
# COMPACT_ATOMS: atom_id res chain seq x y z
N MET A 1 -11.13 25.21 17.52
CA MET A 1 -10.41 24.70 16.33
C MET A 1 -10.71 23.22 16.22
N GLN A 2 -11.22 22.78 15.07
CA GLN A 2 -11.44 21.37 14.81
C GLN A 2 -10.07 20.70 14.65
N LYS A 3 -9.84 19.57 15.33
CA LYS A 3 -8.56 18.86 15.28
C LYS A 3 -8.45 18.17 13.92
N VAL A 4 -7.58 18.68 13.06
CA VAL A 4 -7.27 18.07 11.76
C VAL A 4 -6.41 16.83 11.99
N PHE A 5 -6.77 15.71 11.38
CA PHE A 5 -6.00 14.48 11.42
C PHE A 5 -4.99 14.47 10.26
N LEU A 6 -3.70 14.32 10.57
CA LEU A 6 -2.67 14.10 9.57
C LEU A 6 -2.63 12.61 9.20
N HIS A 7 -3.11 12.29 8.01
CA HIS A 7 -3.07 10.95 7.43
C HIS A 7 -1.77 10.77 6.65
N SER A 8 -0.74 10.24 7.33
CA SER A 8 0.55 9.93 6.71
C SER A 8 0.65 8.48 6.27
N HIS A 9 1.27 8.24 5.12
CA HIS A 9 1.53 6.89 4.64
C HIS A 9 2.57 6.19 5.55
N PRO A 10 2.28 4.99 6.07
CA PRO A 10 3.13 4.34 7.09
C PRO A 10 4.35 3.60 6.54
N TYR A 11 4.37 3.26 5.25
CA TYR A 11 5.44 2.48 4.63
C TYR A 11 6.17 3.25 3.54
N GLU A 12 7.49 3.07 3.44
CA GLU A 12 8.23 3.41 2.23
C GLU A 12 7.77 2.55 1.03
N PRO A 13 7.95 3.02 -0.22
CA PRO A 13 7.72 2.19 -1.39
C PRO A 13 8.51 0.89 -1.33
N PHE A 14 7.83 -0.22 -1.62
CA PHE A 14 8.46 -1.52 -1.74
C PHE A 14 8.95 -1.72 -3.16
N ILE A 15 10.17 -1.30 -3.47
CA ILE A 15 10.76 -1.38 -4.81
C ILE A 15 12.24 -1.74 -4.69
N ASP A 16 12.73 -2.61 -5.58
CA ASP A 16 14.15 -2.96 -5.72
C ASP A 16 14.63 -2.91 -7.17
N HIS A 17 15.94 -3.07 -7.40
CA HIS A 17 16.54 -3.03 -8.74
C HIS A 17 16.17 -4.24 -9.64
N ASN A 18 15.42 -5.21 -9.14
CA ASN A 18 14.87 -6.32 -9.90
C ASN A 18 13.38 -6.15 -10.16
N THR A 19 12.75 -5.08 -9.68
CA THR A 19 11.33 -4.83 -9.88
C THR A 19 11.02 -4.51 -11.34
N GLU A 20 10.02 -5.17 -11.90
CA GLU A 20 9.58 -5.00 -13.29
C GLU A 20 8.15 -4.48 -13.41
N LYS A 21 7.33 -4.72 -12.39
CA LYS A 21 5.91 -4.35 -12.32
C LYS A 21 5.69 -3.55 -11.04
N LEU A 22 4.98 -2.43 -11.13
CA LEU A 22 4.68 -1.60 -9.96
C LEU A 22 3.17 -1.54 -9.78
N ILE A 23 2.70 -2.02 -8.62
CA ILE A 23 1.33 -1.80 -8.17
C ILE A 23 1.25 -0.39 -7.58
N VAL A 24 0.36 0.43 -8.12
CA VAL A 24 0.20 1.84 -7.76
C VAL A 24 -1.18 2.05 -7.13
N GLY A 25 -1.21 2.38 -5.84
CA GLY A 25 -2.43 2.75 -5.10
C GLY A 25 -2.48 4.22 -4.73
N THR A 26 -3.47 4.60 -3.93
CA THR A 26 -3.66 5.99 -3.45
C THR A 26 -2.99 6.23 -2.10
N LEU A 27 -3.58 5.70 -1.03
CA LEU A 27 -3.15 5.81 0.36
C LEU A 27 -3.82 4.69 1.18
N PRO A 28 -3.14 4.00 2.12
CA PRO A 28 -3.77 3.01 2.99
C PRO A 28 -4.87 3.64 3.87
N PRO A 29 -5.78 2.85 4.49
CA PRO A 29 -6.74 3.40 5.43
C PRO A 29 -6.07 4.12 6.63
N PRO A 30 -6.67 5.20 7.19
CA PRO A 30 -6.06 6.01 8.26
C PRO A 30 -5.54 5.25 9.49
N ARG A 31 -6.16 4.12 9.82
CA ARG A 31 -5.74 3.27 10.94
C ARG A 31 -4.33 2.69 10.79
N PHE A 32 -3.82 2.62 9.56
CA PHE A 32 -2.46 2.20 9.29
C PHE A 32 -1.45 3.32 9.64
N THR A 33 -1.86 4.59 9.61
CA THR A 33 -1.05 5.71 10.12
C THR A 33 -0.89 5.63 11.64
N THR A 34 -1.97 5.30 12.36
CA THR A 34 -1.96 5.27 13.83
C THR A 34 -1.47 3.94 14.41
N GLY A 35 -1.53 2.86 13.63
CA GLY A 35 -1.25 1.50 14.10
C GLY A 35 -2.45 0.81 14.76
N ASP A 36 -3.64 1.42 14.72
CA ASP A 36 -4.90 0.85 15.25
C ASP A 36 -5.48 -0.20 14.28
N LEU A 37 -4.67 -1.21 13.98
CA LEU A 37 -4.98 -2.26 13.02
C LEU A 37 -6.14 -3.13 13.51
N LYS A 38 -7.02 -3.52 12.59
CA LYS A 38 -8.10 -4.47 12.88
C LYS A 38 -7.55 -5.90 12.88
N GLU A 39 -8.22 -6.79 13.60
CA GLU A 39 -8.00 -8.23 13.40
C GLU A 39 -8.20 -8.59 11.91
N GLY A 40 -7.22 -9.30 11.33
CA GLY A 40 -7.17 -9.61 9.90
C GLY A 40 -6.38 -8.61 9.05
N ASP A 41 -5.99 -7.45 9.60
CA ASP A 41 -5.05 -6.56 8.93
C ASP A 41 -3.62 -7.12 9.06
N VAL A 42 -2.80 -6.90 8.04
CA VAL A 42 -1.37 -7.16 8.07
C VAL A 42 -0.65 -5.83 7.96
N ASN A 43 0.34 -5.56 8.83
CA ASN A 43 1.07 -4.30 8.85
C ASN A 43 2.08 -4.19 7.69
N PHE A 44 1.55 -4.19 6.46
CA PHE A 44 2.29 -4.09 5.20
C PHE A 44 1.42 -3.45 4.11
N CYS A 45 2.02 -3.10 2.97
CA CYS A 45 1.31 -2.53 1.82
C CYS A 45 0.10 -3.38 1.42
N TYR A 46 -1.03 -2.73 1.12
CA TYR A 46 -2.33 -3.37 0.85
C TYR A 46 -2.83 -4.34 1.93
N GLY A 47 -2.26 -4.30 3.14
CA GLY A 47 -2.55 -5.26 4.20
C GLY A 47 -3.89 -5.08 4.89
N SER A 48 -4.74 -4.15 4.41
CA SER A 48 -6.10 -4.01 4.93
C SER A 48 -6.92 -5.27 4.65
N ARG A 49 -7.57 -5.81 5.68
CA ARG A 49 -8.55 -6.90 5.55
C ARG A 49 -9.74 -6.53 4.67
N ASP A 50 -9.99 -5.22 4.52
CA ASP A 50 -11.08 -4.68 3.72
C ASP A 50 -10.69 -4.63 2.22
N GLY A 51 -9.40 -4.86 1.89
CA GLY A 51 -8.86 -4.90 0.53
C GLY A 51 -8.89 -6.29 -0.11
N GLN A 52 -8.89 -6.34 -1.45
CA GLN A 52 -9.00 -7.59 -2.22
C GLN A 52 -7.68 -8.08 -2.85
N LEU A 53 -6.62 -7.27 -2.82
CA LEU A 53 -5.36 -7.62 -3.50
C LEU A 53 -4.79 -8.95 -2.98
N TRP A 54 -4.54 -9.05 -1.68
CA TRP A 54 -3.94 -10.25 -1.09
C TRP A 54 -4.86 -11.48 -1.15
N PRO A 55 -6.17 -11.41 -0.86
CA PRO A 55 -7.07 -12.54 -1.06
C PRO A 55 -7.10 -13.06 -2.51
N ILE A 56 -7.07 -12.17 -3.50
CA ILE A 56 -7.01 -12.57 -4.92
C ILE A 56 -5.68 -13.26 -5.24
N LEU A 57 -4.55 -12.66 -4.86
CA LEU A 57 -3.22 -13.22 -5.10
C LEU A 57 -3.03 -14.57 -4.41
N ASP A 58 -3.47 -14.69 -3.15
CA ASP A 58 -3.43 -15.93 -2.39
C ASP A 58 -4.17 -17.05 -3.11
N ARG A 59 -5.38 -16.78 -3.59
CA ARG A 59 -6.21 -17.76 -4.29
C ARG A 59 -5.64 -18.17 -5.65
N ILE A 60 -5.19 -17.21 -6.47
CA ILE A 60 -4.73 -17.54 -7.83
C ILE A 60 -3.33 -18.15 -7.87
N PHE A 61 -2.52 -17.95 -6.81
CA PHE A 61 -1.18 -18.51 -6.69
C PHE A 61 -1.05 -19.61 -5.63
N ASN A 62 -2.13 -19.96 -4.92
CA ASN A 62 -2.16 -20.95 -3.83
C ASN A 62 -1.06 -20.69 -2.78
N LEU A 63 -0.97 -19.45 -2.28
CA LEU A 63 0.13 -19.01 -1.41
C LEU A 63 -0.01 -19.46 0.04
N ASN A 64 -1.24 -19.78 0.48
CA ASN A 64 -1.57 -20.10 1.87
C ASN A 64 -1.11 -18.96 2.82
N LEU A 65 -1.49 -17.72 2.49
CA LEU A 65 -1.12 -16.53 3.25
C LEU A 65 -1.78 -16.51 4.62
N LYS A 66 -1.03 -16.06 5.62
CA LYS A 66 -1.56 -15.63 6.90
C LYS A 66 -2.05 -14.18 6.80
N PHE A 67 -3.18 -13.91 7.45
CA PHE A 67 -3.82 -12.58 7.49
C PHE A 67 -3.78 -11.95 8.88
N GLU A 68 -2.95 -12.47 9.77
CA GLU A 68 -2.72 -11.89 11.09
C GLU A 68 -1.64 -10.80 11.02
N THR A 69 -1.67 -9.85 11.94
CA THR A 69 -0.61 -8.83 12.08
C THR A 69 0.66 -9.46 12.68
N THR A 70 1.37 -10.27 11.91
CA THR A 70 2.59 -10.98 12.33
C THR A 70 3.73 -10.76 11.35
N GLN A 71 4.97 -10.95 11.83
CA GLN A 71 6.15 -10.88 10.97
C GLN A 71 6.11 -11.91 9.84
N GLU A 72 5.58 -13.11 10.12
CA GLU A 72 5.44 -14.17 9.12
C GLU A 72 4.53 -13.75 7.96
N ALA A 73 3.35 -13.16 8.27
CA ALA A 73 2.43 -12.66 7.26
C ALA A 73 3.07 -11.56 6.39
N ILE A 74 3.92 -10.72 6.97
CA ILE A 74 4.69 -9.70 6.25
C ILE A 74 5.73 -10.35 5.33
N GLU A 75 6.50 -11.32 5.82
CA GLU A 75 7.55 -11.98 5.03
C GLU A 75 6.97 -12.83 3.89
N GLN A 76 5.82 -13.48 4.06
CA GLN A 76 5.13 -14.18 2.96
C GLN A 76 4.83 -13.22 1.79
N ARG A 77 4.35 -12.01 2.10
CA ARG A 77 4.03 -10.97 1.11
C ARG A 77 5.28 -10.45 0.42
N LYS A 78 6.31 -10.10 1.19
CA LYS A 78 7.60 -9.66 0.63
C LYS A 78 8.24 -10.72 -0.25
N SER A 79 8.23 -11.98 0.18
CA SER A 79 8.78 -13.11 -0.57
C SER A 79 8.08 -13.28 -1.92
N PHE A 80 6.74 -13.30 -1.92
CA PHE A 80 5.94 -13.37 -3.13
C PHE A 80 6.23 -12.20 -4.09
N LEU A 81 6.22 -10.97 -3.59
CA LEU A 81 6.48 -9.77 -4.40
C LEU A 81 7.87 -9.80 -5.05
N LYS A 82 8.91 -10.14 -4.29
CA LYS A 82 10.29 -10.29 -4.80
C LYS A 82 10.38 -11.39 -5.85
N GLN A 83 9.80 -12.57 -5.58
CA GLN A 83 9.80 -13.70 -6.52
C GLN A 83 9.13 -13.35 -7.85
N ARG A 84 8.13 -12.47 -7.83
CA ARG A 84 7.36 -12.07 -9.03
C ARG A 84 7.84 -10.75 -9.64
N HIS A 85 8.90 -10.15 -9.10
CA HIS A 85 9.43 -8.85 -9.50
C HIS A 85 8.36 -7.74 -9.46
N ILE A 86 7.52 -7.78 -8.43
CA ILE A 86 6.44 -6.82 -8.19
C ILE A 86 6.86 -5.87 -7.08
N GLY A 87 6.79 -4.58 -7.34
CA GLY A 87 6.90 -3.52 -6.35
C GLY A 87 5.53 -2.93 -6.01
N VAL A 88 5.48 -2.16 -4.94
CA VAL A 88 4.29 -1.43 -4.51
C VAL A 88 4.66 0.01 -4.16
N CYS A 89 3.94 0.98 -4.73
CA CYS A 89 4.10 2.39 -4.42
C CYS A 89 2.77 3.13 -4.53
N ASP A 90 2.24 3.58 -3.40
CA ASP A 90 1.07 4.45 -3.39
C ASP A 90 1.46 5.90 -3.74
N ILE A 91 0.56 6.69 -4.33
CA ILE A 91 0.87 8.03 -4.89
C ILE A 91 0.82 9.16 -3.85
N VAL A 92 0.08 8.98 -2.75
CA VAL A 92 -0.03 10.00 -1.69
C VAL A 92 0.96 9.68 -0.56
N ALA A 93 1.79 10.66 -0.20
CA ALA A 93 2.67 10.61 0.96
C ALA A 93 1.92 10.96 2.24
N SER A 94 1.12 12.02 2.21
CA SER A 94 0.29 12.46 3.32
C SER A 94 -0.93 13.26 2.84
N ALA A 95 -1.96 13.35 3.68
CA ALA A 95 -3.09 14.24 3.48
C ALA A 95 -3.69 14.65 4.83
N GLU A 96 -4.33 15.80 4.88
CA GLU A 96 -5.12 16.24 6.03
C GLU A 96 -6.58 15.78 5.91
N ARG A 97 -7.20 15.47 7.05
CA ARG A 97 -8.60 15.03 7.13
C ARG A 97 -9.33 15.67 8.30
N GLU A 98 -10.49 16.25 8.01
CA GLU A 98 -11.46 16.67 9.03
C GLU A 98 -12.25 15.48 9.59
N LYS A 99 -12.57 14.51 8.71
CA LYS A 99 -13.23 13.26 9.06
C LYS A 99 -12.32 12.07 8.75
N VAL A 100 -12.06 11.25 9.77
CA VAL A 100 -11.18 10.08 9.66
C VAL A 100 -11.96 8.92 9.04
N ASP A 101 -11.88 8.78 7.73
CA ASP A 101 -12.35 7.63 6.96
C ASP A 101 -11.38 7.28 5.82
N ALA A 102 -11.66 6.18 5.12
CA ALA A 102 -10.81 5.68 4.03
C ALA A 102 -11.22 6.21 2.64
N SER A 103 -12.13 7.18 2.55
CA SER A 103 -12.55 7.75 1.25
C SER A 103 -11.52 8.76 0.76
N ASP A 104 -11.27 8.81 -0.55
CA ASP A 104 -10.42 9.82 -1.15
C ASP A 104 -11.05 11.23 -1.15
N ILE A 105 -12.39 11.31 -1.12
CA ILE A 105 -13.17 12.57 -1.21
C ILE A 105 -12.84 13.53 -0.06
N GLY A 106 -12.53 13.00 1.13
CA GLY A 106 -12.25 13.79 2.33
C GLY A 106 -10.80 14.23 2.49
N MET A 107 -9.91 13.95 1.53
CA MET A 107 -8.51 14.36 1.60
C MET A 107 -8.34 15.84 1.26
N GLN A 108 -7.62 16.55 2.12
CA GLN A 108 -7.21 17.94 1.93
C GLN A 108 -5.69 18.03 1.99
N ASN A 109 -5.11 19.11 1.45
CA ASN A 109 -3.66 19.40 1.53
C ASN A 109 -2.79 18.17 1.16
N ILE A 110 -3.10 17.53 0.03
CA ILE A 110 -2.46 16.29 -0.39
C ILE A 110 -1.00 16.53 -0.75
N GLU A 111 -0.11 15.80 -0.10
CA GLU A 111 1.29 15.71 -0.47
C GLU A 111 1.51 14.43 -1.29
N LEU A 112 1.95 14.58 -2.53
CA LEU A 112 2.22 13.47 -3.44
C LEU A 112 3.65 12.95 -3.27
N ARG A 113 3.83 11.65 -3.50
CA ARG A 113 5.15 11.06 -3.69
C ARG A 113 5.67 11.37 -5.09
N ASN A 114 7.00 11.48 -5.23
CA ASN A 114 7.60 11.61 -6.55
C ASN A 114 7.75 10.25 -7.23
N VAL A 115 6.64 9.77 -7.82
CA VAL A 115 6.61 8.49 -8.53
C VAL A 115 7.55 8.49 -9.74
N LEU A 116 7.72 9.63 -10.41
CA LEU A 116 8.61 9.75 -11.56
C LEU A 116 10.07 9.49 -11.17
N ASP A 117 10.53 10.06 -10.05
CA ASP A 117 11.87 9.78 -9.52
C ASP A 117 12.09 8.29 -9.24
N TYR A 118 11.07 7.58 -8.73
CA TYR A 118 11.17 6.13 -8.53
C TYR A 118 11.27 5.39 -9.87
N LEU A 119 10.51 5.77 -10.89
CA LEU A 119 10.59 5.12 -12.21
C LEU A 119 11.95 5.36 -12.88
N GLU A 120 12.53 6.55 -12.73
CA GLU A 120 13.88 6.84 -13.20
C GLU A 120 14.94 6.02 -12.46
N LYS A 121 14.81 5.89 -11.13
CA LYS A 121 15.73 5.10 -10.29
C LYS A 121 15.63 3.59 -10.54
N TYR A 122 14.46 3.10 -10.94
CA TYR A 122 14.17 1.68 -11.17
C TYR A 122 13.75 1.43 -12.63
N PRO A 123 14.68 1.57 -13.61
CA PRO A 123 14.35 1.56 -15.05
C PRO A 123 13.88 0.19 -15.58
N LYS A 124 13.94 -0.86 -14.77
CA LYS A 124 13.36 -2.17 -15.12
C LYS A 124 11.84 -2.20 -14.99
N VAL A 125 11.23 -1.24 -14.30
CA VAL A 125 9.77 -1.12 -14.19
C VAL A 125 9.21 -0.77 -15.56
N LYS A 126 8.54 -1.74 -16.20
CA LYS A 126 7.94 -1.62 -17.53
C LYS A 126 6.42 -1.72 -17.52
N THR A 127 5.84 -1.97 -16.35
CA THR A 127 4.39 -2.14 -16.20
C THR A 127 3.92 -1.45 -14.94
N LEU A 128 2.93 -0.57 -15.07
CA LEU A 128 2.24 0.07 -13.96
C LEU A 128 0.84 -0.54 -13.86
N LEU A 129 0.48 -0.98 -12.66
CA LEU A 129 -0.82 -1.56 -12.32
C LEU A 129 -1.50 -0.61 -11.35
N PHE A 130 -2.35 0.27 -11.88
CA PHE A 130 -3.13 1.18 -11.06
C PHE A 130 -4.27 0.40 -10.39
N THR A 131 -4.39 0.56 -9.08
CA THR A 131 -5.52 0.03 -8.31
C THR A 131 -6.33 1.19 -7.75
N GLY A 132 -7.66 1.06 -7.82
CA GLY A 132 -8.56 2.20 -7.64
C GLY A 132 -9.13 2.62 -8.99
N GLY A 133 -10.44 2.87 -9.00
CA GLY A 133 -11.19 3.16 -10.20
C GLY A 133 -12.54 3.73 -9.79
N LYS A 134 -12.55 5.03 -9.53
CA LYS A 134 -13.74 5.87 -9.48
C LYS A 134 -13.39 7.24 -10.04
#